data_AF-A0A913YUE5-F1
#
_entry.id   AF-A0A913YUE5-F1
#
_cell.length_a   1.000
_cell.length_b   1.000
_cell.length_c   1.000
_cell.angle_alpha   90.00
_cell.angle_beta   90.00
_cell.angle_gamma   90.00
#
_symmetry.space_group_name_H-M   'P 1'
#
loop_
_entity.id
_entity.type
_entity.pdbx_description
1 polymer ?
#
loop_
_entity_poly.entity_id
_entity_poly.type
_entity_poly.pdbx_seq_one_letter_code
_entity_poly.pdbx_strand_id
1 'polypeptide(L)'
;MPYHYSKLDRNAFEFKFNCVSSNMESREHIDSSEPNVTYFKPCVNIEEDTVSCFLEVFYKGKLLGSPLQLDVIQILPYREDDYLSDVEDPKTVLDMYNMTKAKVIGEDYSNLDNVNRILWRNYDKGIARSEIVTMDDHRRVSVNITMFEPTQRVFVRRVFSNVIKGLHYRNQASKFNKQREDWKTKSIEAYRNNSYEDAKEYSEIKDKFGELMNTSNWRASYAVFEFFNHGRQANEIDLHGQLVADEAKLNSHKMQLLEKRNEDEVQKIINTERDEMDEAIRHLRDKIDQVKDNADWLEIIVGAGHHSRAQLQKISPKVKKFLAEMGWEYELCNKGSLLITFREYNGKQPCRATFYCSECDKTWVSNSSWKGKWQKCFRCDKKGIDSKCNPLKLGCREQSRAQRRRTTNEWNSFTQEDHRRLCQVCIEKGEDCRTV
;
A
#
# COMPACT_ATOMS: atom_id res chain seq x y z
N MET A 1 -9.09 48.79 3.47
CA MET A 1 -8.22 48.59 4.65
C MET A 1 -7.31 47.41 4.39
N PRO A 2 -5.97 47.54 4.45
CA PRO A 2 -5.09 46.40 4.27
C PRO A 2 -5.17 45.52 5.53
N TYR A 3 -5.58 44.26 5.36
CA TYR A 3 -5.53 43.27 6.44
C TYR A 3 -4.06 42.99 6.76
N HIS A 4 -3.56 43.55 7.87
CA HIS A 4 -2.28 43.14 8.43
C HIS A 4 -2.42 41.71 8.97
N TYR A 5 -1.86 40.74 8.25
CA TYR A 5 -1.69 39.38 8.75
C TYR A 5 -0.67 39.40 9.89
N SER A 6 -1.14 39.39 11.15
CA SER A 6 -0.27 39.11 12.29
C SER A 6 0.29 37.69 12.14
N LYS A 7 1.61 37.54 12.24
CA LYS A 7 2.26 36.22 12.29
C LYS A 7 1.69 35.45 13.49
N LEU A 8 1.24 34.24 13.20
CA LEU A 8 0.59 33.30 14.11
C LEU A 8 1.45 32.98 15.33
N ASP A 9 0.82 32.82 16.49
CA ASP A 9 1.44 32.20 17.66
C ASP A 9 1.22 30.69 17.59
N ARG A 10 2.21 29.97 17.02
CA ARG A 10 2.20 28.50 16.94
C ARG A 10 2.17 27.83 18.32
N ASN A 11 2.45 28.57 19.40
CA ASN A 11 2.44 28.05 20.77
C ASN A 11 1.03 27.97 21.38
N ALA A 12 -0.01 28.42 20.67
CA ALA A 12 -1.37 28.41 21.20
C ALA A 12 -2.04 27.02 21.21
N PHE A 13 -1.49 26.03 20.49
CA PHE A 13 -2.03 24.66 20.44
C PHE A 13 -1.32 23.74 21.41
N GLU A 14 -2.08 22.99 22.19
CA GLU A 14 -1.60 21.95 23.09
C GLU A 14 -2.35 20.64 22.81
N PHE A 15 -1.63 19.53 22.69
CA PHE A 15 -2.20 18.20 22.44
C PHE A 15 -1.97 17.34 23.67
N LYS A 16 -3.04 16.96 24.37
CA LYS A 16 -2.96 16.07 25.53
C LYS A 16 -3.39 14.67 25.15
N PHE A 17 -2.54 13.71 25.44
CA PHE A 17 -2.85 12.29 25.31
C PHE A 17 -3.23 11.76 26.69
N ASN A 18 -4.45 11.25 26.81
CA ASN A 18 -4.93 10.63 28.05
C ASN A 18 -5.23 9.16 27.76
N CYS A 19 -4.66 8.25 28.53
CA CYS A 19 -4.99 6.82 28.47
C CYS A 19 -5.73 6.42 29.75
N VAL A 20 -6.72 5.54 29.61
CA VAL A 20 -7.56 5.04 30.71
C VAL A 20 -7.32 3.54 30.84
N SER A 21 -6.75 3.14 31.99
CA SER A 21 -6.62 1.74 32.41
C SER A 21 -7.95 1.20 32.93
N SER A 22 -8.22 -0.09 32.72
CA SER A 22 -9.39 -0.79 33.30
C SER A 22 -9.32 -0.87 34.82
N ASN A 23 -8.11 -0.77 35.40
CA ASN A 23 -7.91 -0.61 36.84
C ASN A 23 -8.00 0.89 37.19
N MET A 24 -9.15 1.31 37.73
CA MET A 24 -9.60 2.70 37.87
C MET A 24 -8.77 3.62 38.81
N GLU A 25 -7.56 3.27 39.26
CA GLU A 25 -6.88 4.01 40.35
C GLU A 25 -5.72 4.94 39.94
N SER A 26 -5.27 4.96 38.68
CA SER A 26 -4.18 5.86 38.26
C SER A 26 -4.53 6.67 37.01
N ARG A 27 -4.57 8.00 37.15
CA ARG A 27 -4.47 8.96 36.04
C ARG A 27 -3.03 9.46 36.01
N GLU A 28 -2.21 8.98 35.10
CA GLU A 28 -0.91 9.60 34.85
C GLU A 28 -1.10 10.85 33.99
N HIS A 29 -0.66 12.00 34.51
CA HIS A 29 -0.60 13.24 33.76
C HIS A 29 0.79 13.35 33.13
N ILE A 30 0.88 13.17 31.81
CA ILE A 30 2.13 13.39 31.09
C ILE A 30 2.26 14.89 30.82
N ASP A 31 3.13 15.56 31.57
CA ASP A 31 3.44 16.98 31.38
C ASP A 31 4.41 17.16 30.20
N SER A 32 4.01 17.96 29.20
CA SER A 32 4.83 18.30 28.03
C SER A 32 5.25 19.76 28.11
N SER A 33 6.12 20.09 29.05
CA SER A 33 6.55 21.47 29.34
C SER A 33 7.63 22.02 28.39
N GLU A 34 7.84 21.46 27.20
CA GLU A 34 8.78 22.00 26.22
C GLU A 34 8.06 22.76 25.09
N PRO A 35 8.13 24.09 25.06
CA PRO A 35 7.65 24.87 23.95
C PRO A 35 8.67 24.72 22.81
N ASN A 36 8.30 24.01 21.73
CA ASN A 36 8.77 24.19 20.34
C ASN A 36 8.94 22.92 19.51
N VAL A 37 8.55 21.74 19.98
CA VAL A 37 8.44 20.58 19.09
C VAL A 37 7.16 19.84 19.42
N THR A 38 6.29 19.66 18.42
CA THR A 38 5.19 18.70 18.51
C THR A 38 5.78 17.29 18.47
N TYR A 39 6.50 16.90 19.53
CA TYR A 39 6.75 15.49 19.78
C TYR A 39 5.40 14.90 20.16
N PHE A 40 4.91 13.97 19.34
CA PHE A 40 4.02 12.96 19.87
C PHE A 40 4.85 12.18 20.86
N LYS A 41 4.95 12.62 22.13
CA LYS A 41 5.55 11.80 23.16
C LYS A 41 4.62 10.59 23.26
N PRO A 42 5.06 9.42 22.78
CA PRO A 42 4.23 8.22 22.84
C PRO A 42 3.98 7.96 24.31
N CYS A 43 2.78 7.52 24.68
CA CYS A 43 2.61 6.92 25.99
C CYS A 43 3.52 5.68 26.03
N VAL A 44 4.71 5.84 26.60
CA VAL A 44 5.63 4.75 26.89
C VAL A 44 5.11 4.12 28.17
N ASN A 45 4.94 2.80 28.20
CA ASN A 45 4.34 2.04 29.32
C ASN A 45 2.82 2.19 29.46
N ILE A 46 2.09 2.08 28.36
CA ILE A 46 0.66 1.77 28.43
C ILE A 46 0.52 0.41 29.14
N GLU A 47 -0.07 0.38 30.34
CA GLU A 47 -0.33 -0.86 31.11
C GLU A 47 -1.14 -1.86 30.27
N GLU A 48 -0.98 -3.17 30.53
CA GLU A 48 -1.64 -4.24 29.76
C GLU A 48 -3.17 -4.13 29.73
N ASP A 49 -3.71 -3.37 30.67
CA ASP A 49 -5.10 -3.15 31.00
C ASP A 49 -5.65 -1.83 30.43
N THR A 50 -4.88 -1.10 29.63
CA THR A 50 -5.35 0.13 28.98
C THR A 50 -6.38 -0.16 27.90
N VAL A 51 -7.63 0.23 28.16
CA VAL A 51 -8.77 -0.06 27.29
C VAL A 51 -8.98 1.03 26.25
N SER A 52 -8.53 2.26 26.53
CA SER A 52 -8.76 3.39 25.63
C SER A 52 -7.74 4.51 25.81
N CYS A 53 -7.32 5.12 24.69
CA CYS A 53 -6.58 6.37 24.70
C CYS A 53 -7.36 7.43 23.92
N PHE A 54 -7.27 8.67 24.41
CA PHE A 54 -7.96 9.83 23.89
C PHE A 54 -6.95 10.92 23.56
N LEU A 55 -7.12 11.54 22.40
CA LEU A 55 -6.43 12.77 22.04
C LEU A 55 -7.36 13.96 22.34
N GLU A 56 -6.95 14.77 23.29
CA GLU A 56 -7.56 16.06 23.58
C GLU A 56 -6.75 17.14 22.88
N VAL A 57 -7.44 18.04 22.19
CA VAL A 57 -6.81 19.17 21.51
C VAL A 57 -7.23 20.44 22.23
N PHE A 58 -6.27 21.22 22.69
CA PHE A 58 -6.49 22.50 23.34
C PHE A 58 -6.00 23.63 22.43
N TYR A 59 -6.73 24.73 22.43
CA TYR A 59 -6.29 25.99 21.83
C TYR A 59 -6.49 27.12 22.83
N LYS A 60 -5.41 27.85 23.11
CA LYS A 60 -5.37 28.90 24.15
C LYS A 60 -5.95 28.42 25.50
N GLY A 61 -5.62 27.19 25.89
CA GLY A 61 -6.05 26.56 27.14
C GLY A 61 -7.51 26.03 27.14
N LYS A 62 -8.25 26.15 26.04
CA LYS A 62 -9.62 25.64 25.93
C LYS A 62 -9.67 24.32 25.16
N LEU A 63 -10.35 23.32 25.72
CA LEU A 63 -10.58 22.03 25.06
C LEU A 63 -11.43 22.22 23.80
N LEU A 64 -10.94 21.73 22.67
CA LEU A 64 -11.58 21.82 21.36
C LEU A 64 -12.28 20.50 21.00
N GLY A 65 -13.62 20.53 21.01
CA GLY A 65 -14.45 19.39 20.63
C GLY A 65 -14.44 18.27 21.68
N SER A 66 -14.95 17.11 21.28
CA SER A 66 -14.92 15.91 22.12
C SER A 66 -13.55 15.22 22.01
N PRO A 67 -13.02 14.62 23.09
CA PRO A 67 -11.79 13.82 23.03
C PRO A 67 -11.87 12.77 21.92
N LEU A 68 -10.82 12.72 21.09
CA LEU A 68 -10.76 11.78 19.98
C LEU A 68 -10.28 10.43 20.49
N GLN A 69 -11.17 9.44 20.51
CA GLN A 69 -10.78 8.07 20.82
C GLN A 69 -9.83 7.54 19.74
N LEU A 70 -8.58 7.34 20.13
CA LEU A 70 -7.55 6.73 19.30
C LEU A 70 -7.70 5.21 19.37
N ASP A 71 -7.41 4.54 18.25
CA ASP A 71 -7.34 3.09 18.27
C ASP A 71 -6.03 2.72 18.97
N VAL A 72 -6.11 2.09 20.13
CA VAL A 72 -4.93 1.56 20.80
C VAL A 72 -4.62 0.23 20.14
N ILE A 73 -3.49 0.11 19.46
CA ILE A 73 -2.97 -1.21 19.09
C ILE A 73 -2.00 -1.59 20.21
N GLN A 74 -2.34 -2.62 20.96
CA GLN A 74 -1.44 -3.17 21.98
C GLN A 74 -0.40 -4.05 21.29
N ILE A 75 0.49 -3.41 20.54
CA ILE A 75 1.76 -4.02 20.15
C ILE A 75 2.74 -3.57 21.24
N LEU A 76 3.39 -4.55 21.88
CA LEU A 76 4.43 -4.45 22.92
C LEU A 76 5.33 -3.18 22.87
N PRO A 77 5.87 -2.75 24.03
CA PRO A 77 6.36 -1.39 24.29
C PRO A 77 7.20 -0.76 23.18
N TYR A 78 6.83 0.50 22.91
CA TYR A 78 7.21 1.33 21.79
C TYR A 78 8.62 1.95 21.92
N ARG A 79 9.35 2.01 20.80
CA ARG A 79 10.29 3.11 20.50
C ARG A 79 9.97 3.63 19.10
N GLU A 80 10.13 4.94 18.89
CA GLU A 80 9.77 5.64 17.64
C GLU A 80 10.51 5.06 16.41
N ASP A 81 11.62 4.39 16.69
CA ASP A 81 12.55 3.79 15.72
C ASP A 81 12.40 2.27 15.57
N ASP A 82 11.61 1.59 16.42
CA ASP A 82 11.46 0.13 16.35
C ASP A 82 10.09 -0.36 16.86
N TYR A 83 9.25 -0.86 15.94
CA TYR A 83 7.90 -1.40 16.24
C TYR A 83 7.93 -2.83 16.79
N LEU A 84 9.12 -3.38 16.98
CA LEU A 84 9.36 -4.68 17.56
C LEU A 84 10.44 -4.45 18.61
N SER A 85 10.06 -3.95 19.80
CA SER A 85 10.92 -4.26 20.93
C SER A 85 11.05 -5.78 20.98
N ASP A 86 12.30 -6.25 21.02
CA ASP A 86 12.66 -7.62 21.38
C ASP A 86 12.15 -7.86 22.80
N VAL A 87 10.86 -8.10 22.91
CA VAL A 87 10.30 -8.68 24.11
C VAL A 87 10.82 -10.10 24.12
N GLU A 88 11.62 -10.39 25.13
CA GLU A 88 12.30 -11.68 25.35
C GLU A 88 11.34 -12.87 25.29
N ASP A 89 10.05 -12.62 25.46
CA ASP A 89 8.98 -13.52 25.04
C ASP A 89 8.20 -12.89 23.88
N PRO A 90 8.46 -13.29 22.61
CA PRO A 90 7.64 -12.88 21.49
C PRO A 90 6.26 -13.50 21.71
N LYS A 91 5.38 -12.75 22.38
CA LYS A 91 3.99 -13.14 22.64
C LYS A 91 3.47 -13.81 21.38
N THR A 92 3.06 -15.06 21.52
CA THR A 92 2.67 -15.91 20.39
C THR A 92 1.35 -15.47 19.75
N VAL A 93 0.77 -14.37 20.22
CA VAL A 93 -0.49 -13.78 19.78
C VAL A 93 -0.30 -12.28 19.58
N LEU A 94 -0.70 -11.77 18.42
CA LEU A 94 -0.72 -10.34 18.11
C LEU A 94 -2.14 -9.82 18.26
N ASP A 95 -2.38 -9.02 19.30
CA ASP A 95 -3.70 -8.47 19.61
C ASP A 95 -3.90 -7.07 19.00
N MET A 96 -5.09 -6.87 18.44
CA MET A 96 -5.49 -5.63 17.77
C MET A 96 -6.87 -5.20 18.25
N TYR A 97 -7.01 -3.96 18.72
CA TYR A 97 -8.30 -3.40 19.09
C TYR A 97 -8.89 -2.55 17.96
N ASN A 98 -10.22 -2.45 17.92
CA ASN A 98 -10.98 -1.66 16.92
C ASN A 98 -10.72 -2.06 15.45
N MET A 99 -10.18 -3.26 15.23
CA MET A 99 -10.04 -3.85 13.92
C MET A 99 -11.07 -4.95 13.72
N THR A 100 -11.48 -5.19 12.48
CA THR A 100 -12.31 -6.35 12.16
C THR A 100 -11.44 -7.41 11.52
N LYS A 101 -11.77 -8.68 11.73
CA LYS A 101 -11.10 -9.81 11.08
C LYS A 101 -11.04 -9.61 9.55
N ALA A 102 -12.12 -9.13 8.95
CA ALA A 102 -12.19 -8.83 7.53
C ALA A 102 -11.18 -7.78 7.05
N LYS A 103 -10.89 -6.74 7.85
CA LYS A 103 -9.85 -5.74 7.50
C LYS A 103 -8.45 -6.35 7.51
N VAL A 104 -8.15 -7.18 8.51
CA VAL A 104 -6.82 -7.82 8.65
C VAL A 104 -6.60 -8.84 7.55
N ILE A 105 -7.59 -9.70 7.29
CA ILE A 105 -7.55 -10.71 6.23
C ILE A 105 -7.61 -10.09 4.82
N GLY A 106 -8.23 -8.91 4.70
CA GLY A 106 -8.52 -8.27 3.43
C GLY A 106 -9.81 -8.82 2.81
N GLU A 107 -10.43 -8.03 1.93
CA GLU A 107 -11.51 -8.52 1.07
C GLU A 107 -10.97 -9.68 0.21
N ASP A 108 -11.76 -10.75 0.10
CA ASP A 108 -11.40 -11.99 -0.61
C ASP A 108 -10.02 -12.57 -0.22
N TYR A 109 -9.63 -12.43 1.07
CA TYR A 109 -8.34 -12.93 1.60
C TYR A 109 -7.09 -12.26 1.01
N SER A 110 -7.23 -11.14 0.31
CA SER A 110 -6.12 -10.47 -0.40
C SER A 110 -4.92 -10.10 0.49
N ASN A 111 -5.12 -9.69 1.74
CA ASN A 111 -3.99 -9.42 2.64
C ASN A 111 -3.38 -10.72 3.14
N LEU A 112 -4.21 -11.71 3.51
CA LEU A 112 -3.73 -13.02 3.95
C LEU A 112 -2.94 -13.75 2.85
N ASP A 113 -3.41 -13.68 1.61
CA ASP A 113 -2.71 -14.23 0.44
C ASP A 113 -1.37 -13.54 0.20
N ASN A 114 -1.28 -12.23 0.43
CA ASN A 114 -0.01 -11.52 0.37
C ASN A 114 0.92 -11.87 1.54
N VAL A 115 0.40 -12.06 2.74
CA VAL A 115 1.17 -12.60 3.86
C VAL A 115 1.72 -13.97 3.46
N ASN A 116 0.88 -14.86 2.95
CA ASN A 116 1.28 -16.19 2.49
C ASN A 116 2.33 -16.12 1.38
N ARG A 117 2.18 -15.23 0.40
CA ARG A 117 3.19 -14.98 -0.64
C ARG A 117 4.55 -14.63 -0.03
N ILE A 118 4.56 -13.77 0.98
CA ILE A 118 5.78 -13.35 1.67
C ILE A 118 6.37 -14.51 2.49
N LEU A 119 5.54 -15.26 3.21
CA LEU A 119 5.97 -16.39 4.02
C LEU A 119 6.50 -17.55 3.18
N TRP A 120 5.84 -17.90 2.07
CA TRP A 120 6.29 -18.97 1.17
C TRP A 120 7.64 -18.70 0.53
N ARG A 121 7.98 -17.43 0.26
CA ARG A 121 9.32 -17.08 -0.26
C ARG A 121 10.43 -17.30 0.76
N ASN A 122 10.11 -17.27 2.04
CA ASN A 122 11.09 -17.36 3.12
C ASN A 122 11.05 -18.74 3.83
N TYR A 123 9.94 -19.48 3.73
CA TYR A 123 9.71 -20.72 4.46
C TYR A 123 8.93 -21.74 3.61
N ASP A 124 9.47 -22.96 3.47
CA ASP A 124 8.89 -24.04 2.64
C ASP A 124 7.50 -24.55 3.08
N LYS A 125 7.02 -24.19 4.28
CA LYS A 125 5.83 -24.84 4.90
C LYS A 125 4.82 -23.89 5.56
N GLY A 126 5.02 -22.57 5.48
CA GLY A 126 4.17 -21.60 6.17
C GLY A 126 2.92 -21.21 5.38
N ILE A 127 1.80 -21.91 5.56
CA ILE A 127 0.48 -21.39 5.12
C ILE A 127 -0.22 -20.77 6.33
N ALA A 128 -0.20 -19.45 6.42
CA ALA A 128 -1.12 -18.72 7.27
C ALA A 128 -2.55 -18.98 6.75
N ARG A 129 -3.34 -19.73 7.53
CA ARG A 129 -4.77 -19.94 7.25
C ARG A 129 -5.60 -18.89 7.97
N SER A 130 -6.84 -18.67 7.53
CA SER A 130 -7.75 -17.68 8.12
C SER A 130 -8.02 -17.89 9.62
N GLU A 131 -7.76 -19.10 10.10
CA GLU A 131 -7.91 -19.60 11.45
C GLU A 131 -6.84 -19.03 12.40
N ILE A 132 -5.71 -18.57 11.87
CA ILE A 132 -4.72 -17.87 12.70
C ILE A 132 -5.23 -16.49 13.12
N VAL A 133 -6.16 -15.91 12.36
CA VAL A 133 -6.78 -14.63 12.70
C VAL A 133 -8.10 -14.91 13.40
N THR A 134 -8.10 -14.80 14.71
CA THR A 134 -9.29 -14.96 15.54
C THR A 134 -9.86 -13.59 15.91
N MET A 135 -11.13 -13.54 16.26
CA MET A 135 -11.76 -12.34 16.79
C MET A 135 -12.54 -12.76 18.03
N ASP A 136 -12.30 -12.09 19.16
CA ASP A 136 -13.05 -12.35 20.38
C ASP A 136 -14.30 -11.49 20.51
N ASP A 137 -15.07 -11.74 21.57
CA ASP A 137 -16.34 -11.04 21.86
C ASP A 137 -16.14 -9.53 22.13
N HIS A 138 -14.91 -9.10 22.42
CA HIS A 138 -14.55 -7.70 22.65
C HIS A 138 -14.09 -6.97 21.38
N ARG A 139 -14.29 -7.56 20.20
CA ARG A 139 -13.79 -7.04 18.92
C ARG A 139 -12.26 -6.91 18.88
N ARG A 140 -11.55 -7.68 19.72
CA ARG A 140 -10.12 -7.83 19.60
C ARG A 140 -9.85 -8.86 18.51
N VAL A 141 -9.02 -8.50 17.55
CA VAL A 141 -8.55 -9.43 16.53
C VAL A 141 -7.17 -9.91 16.97
N SER A 142 -6.97 -11.22 16.98
CA SER A 142 -5.75 -11.85 17.47
C SER A 142 -5.13 -12.69 16.36
N VAL A 143 -3.86 -12.45 16.02
CA VAL A 143 -3.09 -13.30 15.09
C VAL A 143 -2.26 -14.29 15.89
N ASN A 144 -2.65 -15.55 15.87
CA ASN A 144 -1.91 -16.63 16.51
C ASN A 144 -0.73 -17.07 15.63
N ILE A 145 0.49 -16.83 16.11
CA ILE A 145 1.73 -17.18 15.43
C ILE A 145 2.49 -18.33 16.14
N THR A 146 1.86 -19.04 17.10
CA THR A 146 2.47 -20.17 17.80
C THR A 146 2.95 -21.26 16.84
N MET A 147 2.24 -21.44 15.73
CA MET A 147 2.51 -22.46 14.71
C MET A 147 3.80 -22.23 13.92
N PHE A 148 4.44 -21.06 14.07
CA PHE A 148 5.72 -20.75 13.46
C PHE A 148 6.87 -21.01 14.44
N GLU A 149 8.02 -21.43 13.92
CA GLU A 149 9.24 -21.60 14.72
C GLU A 149 9.68 -20.25 15.33
N PRO A 150 10.34 -20.23 16.49
CA PRO A 150 10.75 -18.98 17.16
C PRO A 150 11.49 -17.99 16.24
N THR A 151 12.40 -18.49 15.39
CA THR A 151 13.14 -17.68 14.41
C THR A 151 12.25 -17.09 13.31
N GLN A 152 11.12 -17.73 13.02
CA GLN A 152 10.14 -17.27 12.01
C GLN A 152 9.13 -16.29 12.60
N ARG A 153 8.80 -16.42 13.90
CA ARG A 153 7.81 -15.56 14.58
C ARG A 153 8.15 -14.08 14.48
N VAL A 154 9.43 -13.71 14.60
CA VAL A 154 9.88 -12.32 14.46
C VAL A 154 9.54 -11.77 13.07
N PHE A 155 9.82 -12.55 12.03
CA PHE A 155 9.52 -12.16 10.66
C PHE A 155 8.01 -12.12 10.37
N VAL A 156 7.26 -13.16 10.76
CA VAL A 156 5.80 -13.20 10.62
C VAL A 156 5.16 -12.00 11.32
N ARG A 157 5.62 -11.70 12.55
CA ARG A 157 5.19 -10.54 13.32
C ARG A 157 5.48 -9.24 12.59
N ARG A 158 6.66 -9.07 11.98
CA ARG A 158 6.99 -7.90 11.17
C ARG A 158 6.04 -7.74 9.98
N VAL A 159 5.76 -8.83 9.26
CA VAL A 159 4.87 -8.82 8.09
C VAL A 159 3.46 -8.40 8.48
N PHE A 160 2.88 -9.02 9.52
CA PHE A 160 1.55 -8.62 10.03
C PHE A 160 1.56 -7.18 10.56
N SER A 161 2.62 -6.76 11.24
CA SER A 161 2.74 -5.40 11.76
C SER A 161 2.61 -4.35 10.66
N ASN A 162 3.18 -4.58 9.47
CA ASN A 162 3.07 -3.63 8.37
C ASN A 162 1.63 -3.51 7.82
N VAL A 163 0.89 -4.62 7.74
CA VAL A 163 -0.54 -4.61 7.38
C VAL A 163 -1.34 -3.79 8.41
N ILE A 164 -1.09 -4.08 9.69
CA ILE A 164 -1.81 -3.50 10.82
C ILE A 164 -1.54 -1.99 10.90
N LYS A 165 -0.28 -1.57 10.80
CA LYS A 165 0.13 -0.15 10.73
C LYS A 165 -0.58 0.57 9.59
N GLY A 166 -0.57 -0.02 8.40
CA GLY A 166 -1.25 0.54 7.24
C GLY A 166 -2.73 0.81 7.53
N LEU A 167 -3.45 -0.21 8.00
CA LEU A 167 -4.89 -0.11 8.31
C LEU A 167 -5.18 0.88 9.45
N HIS A 168 -4.37 0.86 10.49
CA HIS A 168 -4.50 1.77 11.62
C HIS A 168 -4.32 3.23 11.22
N TYR A 169 -3.23 3.55 10.52
CA TYR A 169 -2.98 4.92 10.08
C TYR A 169 -4.00 5.41 9.05
N ARG A 170 -4.55 4.53 8.20
CA ARG A 170 -5.71 4.88 7.36
C ARG A 170 -6.94 5.22 8.19
N ASN A 171 -7.21 4.46 9.25
CA ASN A 171 -8.33 4.75 10.13
C ASN A 171 -8.14 6.10 10.86
N GLN A 172 -6.94 6.36 11.39
CA GLN A 172 -6.60 7.64 11.98
C GLN A 172 -6.79 8.81 11.00
N ALA A 173 -6.26 8.68 9.78
CA ALA A 173 -6.43 9.69 8.74
C ALA A 173 -7.91 9.95 8.45
N SER A 174 -8.74 8.90 8.41
CA SER A 174 -10.19 9.04 8.25
C SER A 174 -10.85 9.79 9.41
N LYS A 175 -10.48 9.49 10.66
CA LYS A 175 -10.97 10.20 11.86
C LYS A 175 -10.56 11.68 11.82
N PHE A 176 -9.31 11.99 11.50
CA PHE A 176 -8.82 13.37 11.37
C PHE A 176 -9.51 14.12 10.22
N ASN A 177 -9.76 13.46 9.09
CA ASN A 177 -10.51 14.06 8.00
C ASN A 177 -11.95 14.43 8.41
N LYS A 178 -12.61 13.58 9.21
CA LYS A 178 -13.95 13.89 9.73
C LYS A 178 -13.93 15.17 10.58
N GLN A 179 -13.00 15.24 11.54
CA GLN A 179 -12.84 16.43 12.38
C GLN A 179 -12.51 17.68 11.54
N ARG A 180 -11.62 17.53 10.56
CA ARG A 180 -11.29 18.61 9.62
C ARG A 180 -12.54 19.14 8.91
N GLU A 181 -13.42 18.29 8.39
CA GLU A 181 -14.64 18.75 7.72
C GLU A 181 -15.66 19.36 8.71
N ASP A 182 -15.74 18.86 9.95
CA ASP A 182 -16.57 19.46 11.00
C ASP A 182 -16.09 20.88 11.33
N TRP A 183 -14.79 21.10 11.51
CA TRP A 183 -14.21 22.42 11.75
C TRP A 183 -14.30 23.36 10.55
N LYS A 184 -14.17 22.84 9.33
CA LYS A 184 -14.42 23.60 8.10
C LYS A 184 -15.84 24.12 8.05
N THR A 185 -16.82 23.28 8.41
CA THR A 185 -18.25 23.67 8.45
C THR A 185 -18.46 24.80 9.46
N LYS A 186 -17.93 24.64 10.68
CA LYS A 186 -17.98 25.70 11.72
C LYS A 186 -17.31 27.00 11.28
N SER A 187 -16.16 26.93 10.60
CA SER A 187 -15.47 28.12 10.07
C SER A 187 -16.33 28.87 9.05
N ILE A 188 -17.00 28.15 8.15
CA ILE A 188 -17.92 28.74 7.16
C ILE A 188 -19.13 29.38 7.85
N GLU A 189 -19.72 28.73 8.86
CA GLU A 189 -20.86 29.25 9.62
C GLU A 189 -20.50 30.52 10.40
N ALA A 190 -19.36 30.52 11.11
CA ALA A 190 -18.87 31.69 11.81
C ALA A 190 -18.64 32.88 10.86
N TYR A 191 -18.07 32.63 9.68
CA TYR A 191 -17.88 33.66 8.65
C TYR A 191 -19.22 34.25 8.18
N ARG A 192 -20.23 33.39 7.94
CA ARG A 192 -21.59 33.82 7.55
C ARG A 192 -22.30 34.64 8.63
N ASN A 193 -22.00 34.36 9.90
CA ASN A 193 -22.55 35.11 11.04
C ASN A 193 -21.76 36.39 11.35
N ASN A 194 -20.80 36.77 10.51
CA ASN A 194 -19.88 37.90 10.71
C ASN A 194 -18.99 37.77 11.97
N SER A 195 -18.85 36.56 12.51
CA SER A 195 -17.89 36.23 13.57
C SER A 195 -16.53 35.90 12.97
N TYR A 196 -15.85 36.92 12.43
CA TYR A 196 -14.61 36.72 11.66
C TYR A 196 -13.43 36.18 12.50
N GLU A 197 -13.36 36.53 13.78
CA GLU A 197 -12.33 36.01 14.69
C GLU A 197 -12.48 34.50 14.91
N ASP A 198 -13.70 34.05 15.25
CA ASP A 198 -14.03 32.63 15.37
C ASP A 198 -13.79 31.88 14.06
N ALA A 199 -14.17 32.47 12.92
CA ALA A 199 -13.97 31.85 11.60
C ALA A 199 -12.48 31.59 11.32
N LYS A 200 -11.62 32.53 11.71
CA LYS A 200 -10.17 32.40 11.59
C LYS A 200 -9.64 31.30 12.50
N GLU A 201 -10.02 31.29 13.78
CA GLU A 201 -9.64 30.26 14.75
C GLU A 201 -10.06 28.85 14.26
N TYR A 202 -11.31 28.69 13.82
CA TYR A 202 -11.79 27.41 13.28
C TYR A 202 -11.05 26.99 12.01
N SER A 203 -10.61 27.94 11.17
CA SER A 203 -9.77 27.61 10.02
C SER A 203 -8.39 27.10 10.45
N GLU A 204 -7.78 27.68 11.47
CA GLU A 204 -6.49 27.24 12.01
C GLU A 204 -6.59 25.79 12.56
N ILE A 205 -7.64 25.49 13.33
CA ILE A 205 -7.91 24.15 13.86
C ILE A 205 -8.11 23.15 12.70
N LYS A 206 -8.90 23.54 11.69
CA LYS A 206 -9.14 22.75 10.48
C LYS A 206 -7.84 22.44 9.74
N ASP A 207 -6.94 23.42 9.59
CA ASP A 207 -5.64 23.23 8.94
C ASP A 207 -4.77 22.25 9.75
N LYS A 208 -4.80 22.35 11.08
CA LYS A 208 -4.06 21.42 11.96
C LYS A 208 -4.53 19.98 11.85
N PHE A 209 -5.84 19.72 11.80
CA PHE A 209 -6.36 18.38 11.51
C PHE A 209 -6.02 17.91 10.09
N GLY A 210 -5.84 18.83 9.14
CA GLY A 210 -5.31 18.52 7.80
C GLY A 210 -3.88 17.99 7.84
N GLU A 211 -2.98 18.64 8.60
CA GLU A 211 -1.60 18.17 8.80
C GLU A 211 -1.56 16.77 9.43
N LEU A 212 -2.37 16.53 10.47
CA LEU A 212 -2.48 15.24 11.13
C LEU A 212 -2.98 14.15 10.18
N MET A 213 -4.04 14.44 9.42
CA MET A 213 -4.56 13.55 8.39
C MET A 213 -3.48 13.20 7.35
N ASN A 214 -2.74 14.19 6.85
CA ASN A 214 -1.70 13.98 5.84
C ASN A 214 -0.55 13.14 6.40
N THR A 215 -0.11 13.41 7.63
CA THR A 215 0.93 12.63 8.31
C THR A 215 0.52 11.18 8.51
N SER A 216 -0.72 10.93 8.96
CA SER A 216 -1.26 9.56 9.08
C SER A 216 -1.35 8.88 7.71
N ASN A 217 -1.83 9.55 6.67
CA ASN A 217 -1.86 8.97 5.32
C ASN A 217 -0.46 8.62 4.81
N TRP A 218 0.53 9.49 5.04
CA TRP A 218 1.92 9.24 4.68
C TRP A 218 2.47 7.99 5.38
N ARG A 219 2.27 7.86 6.70
CA ARG A 219 2.68 6.68 7.46
C ARG A 219 1.97 5.40 6.98
N ALA A 220 0.68 5.51 6.67
CA ALA A 220 -0.09 4.40 6.10
C ALA A 220 0.46 3.97 4.73
N SER A 221 0.74 4.93 3.85
CA SER A 221 1.30 4.69 2.51
C SER A 221 2.58 3.87 2.59
N TYR A 222 3.54 4.26 3.44
CA TYR A 222 4.80 3.54 3.60
C TYR A 222 4.61 2.12 4.16
N ALA A 223 3.81 1.96 5.20
CA ALA A 223 3.57 0.63 5.78
C ALA A 223 2.90 -0.34 4.79
N VAL A 224 1.90 0.16 4.05
CA VAL A 224 1.25 -0.61 2.97
C VAL A 224 2.24 -0.92 1.85
N PHE A 225 3.02 0.08 1.42
CA PHE A 225 4.00 -0.09 0.35
C PHE A 225 5.07 -1.13 0.71
N GLU A 226 5.64 -1.05 1.91
CA GLU A 226 6.62 -2.02 2.42
C GLU A 226 6.01 -3.43 2.46
N PHE A 227 4.77 -3.57 2.92
CA PHE A 227 4.08 -4.85 2.95
C PHE A 227 3.93 -5.47 1.55
N PHE A 228 3.34 -4.75 0.59
CA PHE A 228 3.10 -5.28 -0.76
C PHE A 228 4.39 -5.52 -1.55
N ASN A 229 5.44 -4.75 -1.28
CA ASN A 229 6.74 -4.88 -1.96
C ASN A 229 7.72 -5.81 -1.26
N HIS A 230 7.37 -6.34 -0.09
CA HIS A 230 8.25 -7.24 0.63
C HIS A 230 8.63 -8.47 -0.22
N GLY A 231 9.94 -8.70 -0.32
CA GLY A 231 10.55 -9.79 -1.07
C GLY A 231 10.37 -9.72 -2.58
N ARG A 232 9.84 -8.63 -3.15
CA ARG A 232 9.73 -8.45 -4.62
C ARG A 232 11.09 -8.22 -5.26
N GLN A 233 11.17 -8.52 -6.56
CA GLN A 233 12.41 -8.31 -7.31
C GLN A 233 12.70 -6.82 -7.49
N ALA A 234 13.96 -6.47 -7.76
CA ALA A 234 14.36 -5.07 -7.94
C ALA A 234 13.62 -4.39 -9.10
N ASN A 235 13.24 -5.13 -10.13
CA ASN A 235 12.49 -4.69 -11.32
C ASN A 235 10.98 -4.92 -11.19
N GLU A 236 10.44 -5.11 -9.99
CA GLU A 236 9.01 -5.14 -9.72
C GLU A 236 8.64 -4.03 -8.74
N ILE A 237 7.45 -3.47 -8.90
CA ILE A 237 6.80 -2.60 -7.92
C ILE A 237 5.32 -2.89 -7.83
N ASP A 238 4.82 -2.96 -6.61
CA ASP A 238 3.41 -3.13 -6.31
C ASP A 238 2.84 -1.88 -5.64
N LEU A 239 1.90 -1.25 -6.35
CA LEU A 239 1.24 -0.02 -5.95
C LEU A 239 -0.17 -0.27 -5.38
N HIS A 240 -0.57 -1.53 -5.15
CA HIS A 240 -1.86 -1.82 -4.55
C HIS A 240 -2.03 -1.16 -3.18
N GLY A 241 -3.25 -0.71 -2.91
CA GLY A 241 -3.60 -0.06 -1.65
C GLY A 241 -3.05 1.37 -1.48
N GLN A 242 -2.27 1.88 -2.44
CA GLN A 242 -1.84 3.28 -2.46
C GLN A 242 -2.96 4.19 -2.92
N LEU A 243 -3.01 5.42 -2.37
CA LEU A 243 -3.94 6.44 -2.82
C LEU A 243 -3.42 7.16 -4.07
N VAL A 244 -4.38 7.73 -4.79
CA VAL A 244 -4.14 8.68 -5.89
C VAL A 244 -5.03 9.90 -5.69
N ALA A 245 -4.53 11.05 -6.09
CA ALA A 245 -5.18 12.33 -6.00
C ALA A 245 -6.47 12.34 -6.83
N ASP A 246 -7.53 12.88 -6.22
CA ASP A 246 -8.83 13.06 -6.88
C ASP A 246 -8.79 14.35 -7.72
N GLU A 247 -8.68 14.17 -9.05
CA GLU A 247 -8.60 15.31 -9.99
C GLU A 247 -9.85 16.18 -9.97
N ALA A 248 -11.03 15.62 -9.69
CA ALA A 248 -12.24 16.44 -9.59
C ALA A 248 -12.15 17.36 -8.37
N LYS A 249 -11.68 16.83 -7.23
CA LYS A 249 -11.45 17.62 -6.02
C LYS A 249 -10.37 18.70 -6.22
N LEU A 250 -9.25 18.35 -6.87
CA LEU A 250 -8.19 19.31 -7.19
C LEU A 250 -8.69 20.41 -8.14
N ASN A 251 -9.48 20.06 -9.16
CA ASN A 251 -10.05 21.05 -10.08
C ASN A 251 -11.04 21.98 -9.38
N SER A 252 -11.92 21.45 -8.52
CA SER A 252 -12.81 22.30 -7.69
C SER A 252 -11.99 23.24 -6.79
N HIS A 253 -10.90 22.76 -6.20
CA HIS A 253 -10.02 23.59 -5.39
C HIS A 253 -9.30 24.66 -6.23
N LYS A 254 -8.80 24.31 -7.42
CA LYS A 254 -8.19 25.22 -8.39
C LYS A 254 -9.11 26.40 -8.69
N MET A 255 -10.38 26.14 -9.00
CA MET A 255 -11.36 27.19 -9.32
C MET A 255 -11.59 28.14 -8.14
N GLN A 256 -11.67 27.63 -6.91
CA GLN A 256 -11.81 28.47 -5.71
C GLN A 256 -10.59 29.35 -5.44
N LEU A 257 -9.38 28.86 -5.76
CA LEU A 257 -8.15 29.62 -5.58
C LEU A 257 -7.98 30.73 -6.63
N LEU A 258 -8.41 30.49 -7.87
CA LEU A 258 -8.33 31.47 -8.96
C LEU A 258 -9.15 32.73 -8.73
N GLU A 259 -10.18 32.67 -7.87
CA GLU A 259 -10.93 33.87 -7.44
C GLU A 259 -10.08 34.85 -6.61
N LYS A 260 -8.96 34.38 -6.04
CA LYS A 260 -8.20 35.11 -5.01
C LYS A 260 -6.71 35.24 -5.34
N ARG A 261 -6.19 34.48 -6.29
CA ARG A 261 -4.76 34.34 -6.59
C ARG A 261 -4.54 34.29 -8.10
N ASN A 262 -3.33 34.63 -8.54
CA ASN A 262 -2.95 34.49 -9.95
C ASN A 262 -2.75 33.01 -10.34
N GLU A 263 -2.82 32.73 -11.64
CA GLU A 263 -2.80 31.37 -12.17
C GLU A 263 -1.53 30.58 -11.81
N ASP A 264 -0.36 31.21 -11.84
CA ASP A 264 0.92 30.54 -11.54
C ASP A 264 1.00 30.09 -10.08
N GLU A 265 0.58 30.94 -9.14
CA GLU A 265 0.48 30.57 -7.71
C GLU A 265 -0.48 29.41 -7.49
N VAL A 266 -1.66 29.47 -8.11
CA VAL A 266 -2.65 28.40 -8.01
C VAL A 266 -2.09 27.10 -8.56
N GLN A 267 -1.42 27.15 -9.71
CA GLN A 267 -0.87 25.96 -10.34
C GLN A 267 0.22 25.31 -9.46
N LYS A 268 1.06 26.10 -8.78
CA LYS A 268 2.04 25.60 -7.82
C LYS A 268 1.39 24.93 -6.61
N ILE A 269 0.34 25.54 -6.05
CA ILE A 269 -0.40 24.95 -4.91
C ILE A 269 -1.03 23.62 -5.33
N ILE A 270 -1.74 23.58 -6.46
CA ILE A 270 -2.41 22.37 -6.95
C ILE A 270 -1.42 21.26 -7.28
N ASN A 271 -0.26 21.60 -7.84
CA ASN A 271 0.78 20.59 -8.11
C ASN A 271 1.36 20.02 -6.80
N THR A 272 1.61 20.88 -5.80
CA THR A 272 2.07 20.44 -4.48
C THR A 272 1.06 19.51 -3.81
N GLU A 273 -0.21 19.90 -3.77
CA GLU A 273 -1.28 19.05 -3.22
C GLU A 273 -1.44 17.74 -4.00
N ARG A 274 -1.31 17.79 -5.34
CA ARG A 274 -1.35 16.58 -6.16
C ARG A 274 -0.22 15.64 -5.77
N ASP A 275 1.02 16.12 -5.71
CA ASP A 275 2.19 15.32 -5.36
C ASP A 275 2.09 14.73 -3.92
N GLU A 276 1.52 15.48 -2.97
CA GLU A 276 1.26 14.99 -1.61
C GLU A 276 0.19 13.88 -1.57
N MET A 277 -0.82 13.96 -2.43
CA MET A 277 -1.94 13.01 -2.47
C MET A 277 -1.69 11.78 -3.38
N ASP A 278 -0.84 11.91 -4.40
CA ASP A 278 -0.52 10.85 -5.37
C ASP A 278 0.56 9.89 -4.85
N GLU A 279 0.24 9.17 -3.77
CA GLU A 279 1.15 8.19 -3.13
C GLU A 279 1.70 7.15 -4.11
N ALA A 280 0.84 6.60 -4.97
CA ALA A 280 1.24 5.60 -5.96
C ALA A 280 2.27 6.15 -6.96
N ILE A 281 2.09 7.41 -7.40
CA ILE A 281 2.99 8.05 -8.37
C ILE A 281 4.32 8.41 -7.70
N ARG A 282 4.29 8.87 -6.45
CA ARG A 282 5.49 9.14 -5.67
C ARG A 282 6.39 7.89 -5.57
N HIS A 283 5.83 6.77 -5.10
CA HIS A 283 6.59 5.50 -5.02
C HIS A 283 7.05 4.99 -6.38
N LEU A 284 6.24 5.17 -7.44
CA LEU A 284 6.64 4.77 -8.79
C LEU A 284 7.80 5.61 -9.32
N ARG A 285 7.77 6.93 -9.12
CA ARG A 285 8.85 7.86 -9.50
C ARG A 285 10.15 7.47 -8.82
N ASP A 286 10.12 7.31 -7.49
CA ASP A 286 11.27 6.90 -6.69
C ASP A 286 11.85 5.57 -7.20
N LYS A 287 10.97 4.61 -7.54
CA LYS A 287 11.40 3.31 -8.05
C LYS A 287 12.03 3.39 -9.44
N ILE A 288 11.42 4.13 -10.36
CA ILE A 288 11.99 4.34 -11.71
C ILE A 288 13.38 4.93 -11.58
N ASP A 289 13.56 5.96 -10.74
CA ASP A 289 14.87 6.58 -10.53
C ASP A 289 15.91 5.60 -9.96
N GLN A 290 15.51 4.67 -9.08
CA GLN A 290 16.40 3.64 -8.55
C GLN A 290 16.84 2.60 -9.58
N VAL A 291 15.98 2.26 -10.55
CA VAL A 291 16.19 1.06 -11.40
C VAL A 291 16.51 1.39 -12.86
N LYS A 292 16.18 2.58 -13.37
CA LYS A 292 16.31 2.92 -14.80
C LYS A 292 17.72 2.73 -15.37
N ASP A 293 18.74 2.86 -14.54
CA ASP A 293 20.14 2.73 -14.97
C ASP A 293 20.67 1.28 -14.87
N ASN A 294 20.02 0.44 -14.06
CA ASN A 294 20.51 -0.88 -13.65
C ASN A 294 19.61 -2.05 -14.09
N ALA A 295 18.40 -1.77 -14.57
CA ALA A 295 17.45 -2.77 -15.04
C ALA A 295 17.05 -2.47 -16.49
N ASP A 296 16.78 -3.52 -17.26
CA ASP A 296 16.27 -3.36 -18.63
C ASP A 296 14.78 -3.02 -18.65
N TRP A 297 14.05 -3.39 -17.59
CA TRP A 297 12.60 -3.25 -17.49
C TRP A 297 12.12 -3.05 -16.05
N LEU A 298 10.88 -2.60 -15.89
CA LEU A 298 10.16 -2.51 -14.61
C LEU A 298 8.71 -2.97 -14.80
N GLU A 299 8.28 -3.96 -14.01
CA GLU A 299 6.88 -4.35 -13.90
C GLU A 299 6.19 -3.54 -12.79
N ILE A 300 5.09 -2.88 -13.15
CA ILE A 300 4.32 -1.97 -12.30
C ILE A 300 2.95 -2.59 -12.07
N ILE A 301 2.74 -3.11 -10.88
CA ILE A 301 1.51 -3.77 -10.47
C ILE A 301 0.57 -2.71 -9.88
N VAL A 302 -0.47 -2.35 -10.63
CA VAL A 302 -1.47 -1.30 -10.30
C VAL A 302 -2.79 -1.87 -9.78
N GLY A 303 -2.97 -3.17 -9.94
CA GLY A 303 -4.12 -3.93 -9.51
C GLY A 303 -5.30 -3.98 -10.45
N ALA A 304 -6.01 -5.12 -10.40
CA ALA A 304 -7.09 -5.44 -11.31
C ALA A 304 -8.40 -4.70 -10.99
N GLY A 305 -8.50 -4.05 -9.83
CA GLY A 305 -9.65 -3.22 -9.45
C GLY A 305 -10.87 -3.99 -8.93
N HIS A 306 -10.76 -5.30 -8.67
CA HIS A 306 -11.88 -6.13 -8.20
C HIS A 306 -12.46 -5.69 -6.85
N HIS A 307 -11.64 -5.06 -5.99
CA HIS A 307 -12.02 -4.67 -4.62
C HIS A 307 -12.27 -3.16 -4.46
N SER A 308 -12.38 -2.40 -5.56
CA SER A 308 -12.82 -1.00 -5.41
C SER A 308 -14.35 -0.98 -5.36
N ARG A 309 -14.93 -0.17 -4.45
CA ARG A 309 -16.41 -0.08 -4.25
C ARG A 309 -17.21 0.20 -5.52
N ALA A 310 -16.58 0.78 -6.54
CA ALA A 310 -17.18 1.07 -7.84
C ALA A 310 -16.62 0.20 -8.99
N GLN A 311 -15.76 -0.78 -8.68
CA GLN A 311 -14.93 -1.54 -9.63
C GLN A 311 -14.09 -0.66 -10.58
N LEU A 312 -13.90 0.62 -10.23
CA LEU A 312 -13.08 1.57 -10.96
C LEU A 312 -11.63 1.44 -10.49
N GLN A 313 -10.73 1.11 -11.42
CA GLN A 313 -9.29 1.18 -11.21
C GLN A 313 -8.86 2.65 -11.18
N LYS A 314 -8.52 3.20 -10.01
CA LYS A 314 -8.05 4.60 -9.90
C LYS A 314 -6.55 4.74 -10.20
N ILE A 315 -5.74 3.75 -9.82
CA ILE A 315 -4.28 3.79 -9.93
C ILE A 315 -3.83 3.62 -11.38
N SER A 316 -4.39 2.63 -12.09
CA SER A 316 -3.99 2.30 -13.47
C SER A 316 -4.06 3.50 -14.44
N PRO A 317 -5.18 4.27 -14.53
CA PRO A 317 -5.23 5.46 -15.39
C PRO A 317 -4.20 6.53 -15.03
N LYS A 318 -3.95 6.75 -13.73
CA LYS A 318 -2.98 7.73 -13.23
C LYS A 318 -1.55 7.34 -13.58
N VAL A 319 -1.19 6.07 -13.37
CA VAL A 319 0.13 5.55 -13.74
C VAL A 319 0.35 5.65 -15.25
N LYS A 320 -0.63 5.27 -16.07
CA LYS A 320 -0.53 5.39 -17.54
C LYS A 320 -0.30 6.82 -17.99
N LYS A 321 -1.03 7.77 -17.41
CA LYS A 321 -0.85 9.20 -17.67
C LYS A 321 0.55 9.66 -17.28
N PHE A 322 1.00 9.31 -16.08
CA PHE A 322 2.34 9.64 -15.59
C PHE A 322 3.45 9.07 -16.49
N LEU A 323 3.34 7.81 -16.93
CA LEU A 323 4.31 7.20 -17.84
C LEU A 323 4.35 7.92 -19.20
N ALA A 324 3.19 8.29 -19.75
CA ALA A 324 3.10 9.06 -20.99
C ALA A 324 3.72 10.45 -20.86
N GLU A 325 3.48 11.15 -19.74
CA GLU A 325 4.10 12.45 -19.44
C GLU A 325 5.63 12.37 -19.29
N MET A 326 6.13 11.25 -18.79
CA MET A 326 7.56 10.94 -18.69
C MET A 326 8.17 10.44 -20.01
N GLY A 327 7.38 10.25 -21.07
CA GLY A 327 7.84 9.73 -22.35
C GLY A 327 8.15 8.23 -22.37
N TRP A 328 7.63 7.47 -21.41
CA TRP A 328 7.80 6.01 -21.36
C TRP A 328 6.64 5.29 -22.07
N GLU A 329 6.99 4.45 -23.03
CA GLU A 329 6.06 3.46 -23.57
C GLU A 329 5.85 2.33 -22.55
N TYR A 330 4.62 1.80 -22.52
CA TYR A 330 4.29 0.69 -21.65
C TYR A 330 3.44 -0.36 -22.38
N GLU A 331 3.61 -1.61 -21.98
CA GLU A 331 2.73 -2.71 -22.35
C GLU A 331 1.89 -3.12 -21.14
N LEU A 332 0.62 -3.47 -21.34
CA LEU A 332 -0.14 -4.13 -20.28
C LEU A 332 0.51 -5.48 -20.01
N CYS A 333 0.74 -5.85 -18.75
CA CYS A 333 1.21 -7.18 -18.25
C CYS A 333 0.08 -8.03 -17.67
N ASN A 334 -1.06 -7.41 -17.31
CA ASN A 334 -2.41 -7.99 -17.17
C ASN A 334 -3.40 -6.90 -16.80
N LYS A 335 -4.63 -7.27 -16.42
CA LYS A 335 -5.63 -6.30 -15.97
C LYS A 335 -5.12 -5.42 -14.82
N GLY A 336 -4.12 -5.87 -14.07
CA GLY A 336 -3.55 -5.16 -12.93
C GLY A 336 -2.05 -4.92 -12.99
N SER A 337 -1.41 -5.05 -14.15
CA SER A 337 0.04 -4.85 -14.26
C SER A 337 0.42 -4.18 -15.59
N LEU A 338 1.46 -3.36 -15.56
CA LEU A 338 2.08 -2.66 -16.69
C LEU A 338 3.56 -3.03 -16.74
N LEU A 339 4.16 -3.01 -17.92
CA LEU A 339 5.59 -3.17 -18.12
C LEU A 339 6.13 -1.96 -18.84
N ILE A 340 7.23 -1.41 -18.34
CA ILE A 340 8.05 -0.46 -19.08
C ILE A 340 9.43 -1.07 -19.34
N THR A 341 10.04 -0.68 -20.45
CA THR A 341 11.41 -1.05 -20.81
C THR A 341 12.25 0.22 -20.87
N PHE A 342 13.37 0.24 -20.15
CA PHE A 342 14.28 1.40 -20.12
C PHE A 342 15.25 1.41 -21.30
N ARG A 343 15.53 0.22 -21.84
CA ARG A 343 16.43 0.00 -22.97
C ARG A 343 15.81 -1.06 -23.88
N GLU A 344 16.22 -1.04 -25.15
CA GLU A 344 15.93 -2.17 -26.04
C GLU A 344 16.49 -3.45 -25.40
N TYR A 345 15.63 -4.44 -25.18
CA TYR A 345 16.02 -5.68 -24.52
C TYR A 345 16.99 -6.44 -25.43
N ASN A 346 18.28 -6.25 -25.20
CA ASN A 346 19.37 -6.91 -25.93
C ASN A 346 19.82 -8.22 -25.26
N GLY A 347 19.18 -8.60 -24.14
CA GLY A 347 19.45 -9.84 -23.44
C GLY A 347 19.00 -11.08 -24.22
N LYS A 348 19.63 -12.22 -23.95
CA LYS A 348 19.12 -13.52 -24.41
C LYS A 348 17.86 -13.87 -23.61
N GLN A 349 16.84 -14.41 -24.26
CA GLN A 349 15.49 -14.55 -23.70
C GLN A 349 15.47 -15.38 -22.38
N PRO A 350 14.79 -14.93 -21.31
CA PRO A 350 14.76 -15.67 -20.06
C PRO A 350 13.95 -16.95 -20.23
N CYS A 351 14.49 -18.05 -19.68
CA CYS A 351 13.98 -19.41 -19.83
C CYS A 351 12.68 -19.68 -19.08
N ARG A 352 12.28 -18.84 -18.12
CA ARG A 352 11.08 -19.03 -17.31
C ARG A 352 10.35 -17.70 -17.19
N ALA A 353 9.13 -17.63 -17.69
CA ALA A 353 8.29 -16.46 -17.54
C ALA A 353 6.86 -16.86 -17.19
N THR A 354 6.24 -16.02 -16.37
CA THR A 354 4.81 -16.05 -16.15
C THR A 354 4.16 -15.34 -17.33
N PHE A 355 3.43 -16.12 -18.13
CA PHE A 355 2.59 -15.68 -19.21
C PHE A 355 1.19 -15.43 -18.68
N TYR A 356 0.49 -14.51 -19.32
CA TYR A 356 -0.83 -14.08 -18.90
C TYR A 356 -1.78 -14.22 -20.10
N CYS A 357 -3.04 -14.59 -19.85
CA CYS A 357 -4.06 -14.60 -20.90
C CYS A 357 -4.55 -13.17 -21.17
N SER A 358 -4.60 -12.75 -22.43
CA SER A 358 -5.10 -11.41 -22.78
C SER A 358 -6.62 -11.26 -22.67
N GLU A 359 -7.35 -12.37 -22.49
CA GLU A 359 -8.83 -12.40 -22.46
C GLU A 359 -9.41 -12.88 -21.11
N CYS A 360 -8.60 -13.44 -20.20
CA CYS A 360 -9.03 -13.87 -18.86
C CYS A 360 -7.91 -13.72 -17.82
N ASP A 361 -8.20 -14.04 -16.56
CA ASP A 361 -7.28 -13.81 -15.42
C ASP A 361 -6.33 -14.99 -15.13
N LYS A 362 -6.17 -15.93 -16.07
CA LYS A 362 -5.30 -17.10 -15.90
C LYS A 362 -3.86 -16.82 -16.30
N THR A 363 -2.93 -17.47 -15.61
CA THR A 363 -1.48 -17.36 -15.82
C THR A 363 -0.83 -18.73 -16.08
N TRP A 364 0.24 -18.74 -16.87
CA TRP A 364 1.03 -19.94 -17.20
C TRP A 364 2.48 -19.68 -16.90
N VAL A 365 3.20 -20.62 -16.29
CA VAL A 365 4.67 -20.59 -16.33
C VAL A 365 5.10 -21.40 -17.54
N SER A 366 5.73 -20.79 -18.53
CA SER A 366 6.29 -21.52 -19.67
C SER A 366 7.82 -21.41 -19.70
N ASN A 367 8.42 -22.53 -20.08
CA ASN A 367 9.87 -22.70 -20.17
C ASN A 367 10.42 -22.37 -21.57
N SER A 368 9.61 -21.77 -22.46
CA SER A 368 9.97 -21.50 -23.86
C SER A 368 9.57 -20.10 -24.35
N SER A 369 10.61 -19.32 -24.69
CA SER A 369 10.69 -18.17 -25.62
C SER A 369 9.55 -17.13 -25.71
N TRP A 370 10.01 -15.88 -25.66
CA TRP A 370 9.30 -14.66 -25.31
C TRP A 370 8.58 -13.88 -26.41
N LYS A 371 8.41 -14.41 -27.64
CA LYS A 371 7.55 -13.69 -28.61
C LYS A 371 6.09 -13.69 -28.11
N GLY A 372 5.66 -12.55 -27.55
CA GLY A 372 4.38 -12.30 -26.90
C GLY A 372 4.32 -12.86 -25.48
N LYS A 373 4.53 -12.00 -24.44
CA LYS A 373 4.06 -12.25 -23.06
C LYS A 373 2.57 -12.63 -23.02
N TRP A 374 1.88 -12.18 -24.07
CA TRP A 374 0.46 -12.26 -24.30
C TRP A 374 0.13 -13.22 -25.40
N GLN A 375 -0.58 -14.27 -25.03
CA GLN A 375 -1.14 -15.17 -26.02
C GLN A 375 -2.64 -15.26 -25.77
N LYS A 376 -3.41 -14.99 -26.83
CA LYS A 376 -4.83 -15.30 -26.84
C LYS A 376 -4.97 -16.78 -26.52
N CYS A 377 -5.75 -17.11 -25.50
CA CYS A 377 -6.03 -18.50 -25.20
C CYS A 377 -6.75 -19.14 -26.40
N PHE A 378 -6.38 -20.37 -26.74
CA PHE A 378 -7.00 -21.14 -27.82
C PHE A 378 -8.52 -21.33 -27.66
N ARG A 379 -9.02 -21.33 -26.41
CA ARG A 379 -10.43 -21.45 -26.03
C ARG A 379 -10.78 -20.53 -24.86
N CYS A 380 -10.46 -19.24 -24.96
CA CYS A 380 -10.90 -18.31 -23.93
C CYS A 380 -12.40 -18.10 -24.11
N ASP A 381 -13.23 -18.63 -23.20
CA ASP A 381 -14.53 -18.02 -23.02
C ASP A 381 -14.29 -16.72 -22.24
N LYS A 382 -14.92 -15.62 -22.64
CA LYS A 382 -14.80 -14.32 -21.93
C LYS A 382 -15.23 -14.42 -20.45
N LYS A 383 -15.87 -15.53 -20.07
CA LYS A 383 -16.36 -15.84 -18.73
C LYS A 383 -15.35 -16.60 -17.87
N GLY A 384 -14.26 -17.13 -18.43
CA GLY A 384 -13.22 -17.85 -17.70
C GLY A 384 -13.63 -19.22 -17.14
N ILE A 385 -14.77 -19.77 -17.57
CA ILE A 385 -15.41 -20.96 -16.97
C ILE A 385 -14.74 -22.24 -17.49
N ASP A 386 -14.18 -22.24 -18.71
CA ASP A 386 -13.54 -23.44 -19.27
C ASP A 386 -12.09 -23.61 -18.77
N SER A 387 -11.75 -24.82 -18.29
CA SER A 387 -10.48 -25.16 -17.65
C SER A 387 -9.30 -25.26 -18.64
N LYS A 388 -9.57 -25.25 -19.95
CA LYS A 388 -8.58 -25.52 -21.01
C LYS A 388 -7.91 -24.28 -21.56
N CYS A 389 -7.61 -23.34 -20.69
CA CYS A 389 -6.95 -22.12 -21.08
C CYS A 389 -5.45 -22.41 -21.21
N ASN A 390 -4.91 -22.27 -22.43
CA ASN A 390 -3.53 -22.62 -22.79
C ASN A 390 -2.95 -21.56 -23.74
N PRO A 391 -1.64 -21.24 -23.65
CA PRO A 391 -0.99 -20.32 -24.57
C PRO A 391 -1.09 -20.80 -26.04
N LEU A 392 -1.45 -19.89 -26.97
CA LEU A 392 -1.66 -20.17 -28.40
C LEU A 392 -0.48 -20.92 -29.06
N LYS A 393 0.76 -20.64 -28.63
CA LYS A 393 1.97 -21.30 -29.16
C LYS A 393 2.06 -22.78 -28.84
N LEU A 394 1.38 -23.28 -27.80
CA LEU A 394 1.31 -24.72 -27.50
C LEU A 394 0.28 -25.46 -28.38
N GLY A 395 -0.44 -24.75 -29.26
CA GLY A 395 -1.56 -25.30 -30.00
C GLY A 395 -1.69 -24.83 -31.46
N CYS A 396 -0.63 -24.34 -32.11
CA CYS A 396 -0.72 -24.00 -33.53
C CYS A 396 -1.02 -25.26 -34.35
N ARG A 397 -2.30 -25.41 -34.74
CA ARG A 397 -2.81 -26.58 -35.47
C ARG A 397 -2.16 -26.76 -36.83
N GLU A 398 -1.65 -25.70 -37.46
CA GLU A 398 -0.94 -25.76 -38.74
C GLU A 398 0.48 -26.29 -38.59
N GLN A 399 1.21 -25.92 -37.53
CA GLN A 399 2.46 -26.59 -37.18
C GLN A 399 2.21 -28.06 -36.79
N SER A 400 1.11 -28.36 -36.07
CA SER A 400 0.74 -29.73 -35.75
C SER A 400 0.34 -30.58 -36.97
N ARG A 401 -0.16 -29.98 -38.07
CA ARG A 401 -0.52 -30.70 -39.31
C ARG A 401 0.69 -30.94 -40.21
N ALA A 402 1.64 -29.99 -40.27
CA ALA A 402 2.92 -30.20 -40.92
C ALA A 402 3.82 -31.18 -40.14
N GLN A 403 3.79 -31.14 -38.80
CA GLN A 403 4.53 -32.06 -37.93
C GLN A 403 3.94 -33.47 -37.87
N ARG A 404 2.62 -33.65 -38.00
CA ARG A 404 1.99 -34.98 -38.05
C ARG A 404 2.30 -35.80 -39.31
N ARG A 405 2.83 -35.18 -40.37
CA ARG A 405 3.24 -35.87 -41.60
C ARG A 405 4.71 -36.29 -41.61
N ARG A 406 5.49 -35.92 -40.60
CA ARG A 406 6.81 -36.50 -40.38
C ARG A 406 6.65 -37.67 -39.41
N THR A 407 7.17 -38.81 -39.82
CA THR A 407 7.09 -40.10 -39.13
C THR A 407 7.41 -39.97 -37.64
N THR A 408 6.59 -40.61 -36.82
CA THR A 408 6.45 -40.46 -35.37
C THR A 408 7.68 -40.86 -34.53
N ASN A 409 8.82 -41.20 -35.13
CA ASN A 409 9.97 -41.76 -34.43
C ASN A 409 11.19 -40.82 -34.32
N GLU A 410 11.19 -39.67 -34.99
CA GLU A 410 12.21 -38.64 -34.79
C GLU A 410 11.53 -37.33 -34.42
N TRP A 411 10.96 -37.33 -33.21
CA TRP A 411 10.77 -36.07 -32.53
C TRP A 411 12.16 -35.47 -32.34
N ASN A 412 12.45 -34.33 -33.01
CA ASN A 412 13.38 -33.35 -32.45
C ASN A 412 12.74 -32.84 -31.15
N SER A 413 12.74 -33.70 -30.13
CA SER A 413 12.44 -33.35 -28.76
C SER A 413 13.42 -32.26 -28.40
N PHE A 414 12.92 -31.13 -27.90
CA PHE A 414 13.77 -30.10 -27.35
C PHE A 414 14.57 -30.74 -26.21
N THR A 415 15.83 -31.07 -26.52
CA THR A 415 16.61 -31.95 -25.65
C THR A 415 17.05 -31.21 -24.40
N GLN A 416 17.51 -31.95 -23.40
CA GLN A 416 18.18 -31.35 -22.25
C GLN A 416 19.38 -30.51 -22.68
N GLU A 417 20.09 -30.97 -23.73
CA GLU A 417 21.23 -30.29 -24.34
C GLU A 417 20.81 -28.98 -25.04
N ASP A 418 19.68 -28.97 -25.76
CA ASP A 418 19.13 -27.76 -26.36
C ASP A 418 18.72 -26.73 -25.31
N HIS A 419 18.17 -27.19 -24.18
CA HIS A 419 17.85 -26.32 -23.04
C HIS A 419 19.12 -25.68 -22.45
N ARG A 420 20.15 -26.50 -22.18
CA ARG A 420 21.44 -26.01 -21.64
C ARG A 420 22.13 -25.04 -22.58
N ARG A 421 22.08 -25.29 -23.90
CA ARG A 421 22.70 -24.45 -24.93
C ARG A 421 22.02 -23.08 -25.10
N LEU A 422 20.72 -22.99 -24.84
CA LEU A 422 19.92 -21.78 -25.10
C LEU A 422 19.55 -21.00 -23.83
N CYS A 423 19.70 -21.61 -22.65
CA CYS A 423 19.31 -21.02 -21.37
C CYS A 423 20.49 -20.31 -20.69
N GLN A 424 20.40 -18.99 -20.51
CA GLN A 424 21.45 -18.17 -19.88
C GLN A 424 21.78 -18.66 -18.46
N VAL A 425 20.78 -19.02 -17.66
CA VAL A 425 20.98 -19.58 -16.31
C VAL A 425 21.69 -20.93 -16.36
N CYS A 426 21.39 -21.77 -17.37
CA CYS A 426 22.11 -23.04 -17.52
C CYS A 426 23.55 -22.85 -17.97
N ILE A 427 23.80 -21.85 -18.81
CA ILE A 427 25.15 -21.50 -19.28
C ILE A 427 25.98 -20.93 -18.13
N GLU A 428 25.41 -20.02 -17.33
CA GLU A 428 26.07 -19.41 -16.18
C GLU A 428 26.33 -20.42 -15.05
N LYS A 429 25.37 -21.32 -14.78
CA LYS A 429 25.53 -22.35 -13.75
C LYS A 429 26.31 -23.57 -14.21
N GLY A 430 26.48 -23.77 -15.52
CA GLY A 430 27.04 -25.00 -16.09
C GLY A 430 26.15 -26.24 -15.93
N GLU A 431 24.91 -26.08 -15.45
CA GLU A 431 23.98 -27.17 -15.17
C GLU A 431 22.53 -26.80 -15.56
N ASP A 432 21.66 -27.80 -15.72
CA ASP A 432 20.27 -27.56 -16.14
C ASP A 432 19.48 -26.85 -15.02
N CYS A 433 18.99 -25.64 -15.28
CA CYS A 433 18.24 -24.86 -14.31
C CYS A 433 16.86 -25.45 -13.99
N ARG A 434 16.44 -26.54 -14.64
CA ARG A 434 15.22 -27.29 -14.31
C ARG A 434 15.46 -28.42 -13.30
N THR A 435 16.71 -28.81 -13.07
CA THR A 435 17.07 -29.86 -12.10
C THR A 435 17.34 -29.30 -10.71
N VAL A 436 17.22 -27.98 -10.55
CA VAL A 436 17.22 -27.22 -9.29
C VAL A 436 15.80 -26.70 -9.07
#